data_AF-A0A974BF23-F1
#
_entry.id   AF-A0A974BF23-F1
#
_cell.length_a   1.000
_cell.length_b   1.000
_cell.length_c   1.000
_cell.angle_alpha   90.00
_cell.angle_beta   90.00
_cell.angle_gamma   90.00
#
_symmetry.space_group_name_H-M   'P 1'
#
loop_
_entity.id
_entity.type
_entity.pdbx_description
1 polymer ?
#
loop_
_entity_poly.entity_id
_entity_poly.type
_entity_poly.pdbx_seq_one_letter_code
_entity_poly.pdbx_strand_id
1 'polypeptide(L)'
;WVSSLLSGTAASVNAGCNLELSYGMRNNVFMHIPQALAMGNITLQMLRDRVRPLFYTRMRLGEFDPPAMNPYSTLDLSVVQSPEHRNLSLEAAVKSFVLLKNIQGTLPLQARDLPSQRVAVVGPFADNPKVLFGDYAPVPEPQYIYTPRRGLETLGTNVSFAAGCSKPRCQRYSRAEVVKAVGMADVVVVCLGTGVDVETESKDRRDLSLPGHQLELLQDAVQ
;
A
#
# COMPACT_ATOMS: atom_id res chain seq x y z
N TRP A 1 0.80 24.06 26.82
CA TRP A 1 1.35 22.70 26.96
C TRP A 1 0.31 21.82 27.62
N VAL A 2 -0.02 20.67 27.03
CA VAL A 2 -0.87 19.64 27.63
C VAL A 2 -0.04 18.89 28.66
N SER A 3 -0.47 18.86 29.91
CA SER A 3 0.28 18.27 31.03
C SER A 3 -0.34 17.00 31.59
N SER A 4 -1.51 16.61 31.10
CA SER A 4 -2.30 15.45 31.55
C SER A 4 -3.32 15.05 30.49
N LEU A 5 -3.86 13.82 30.56
CA LEU A 5 -4.93 13.40 29.67
C LEU A 5 -6.14 14.33 29.78
N LEU A 6 -6.54 14.70 31.00
CA LEU A 6 -7.62 15.66 31.25
C LEU A 6 -7.39 17.01 30.56
N SER A 7 -6.20 17.61 30.71
CA SER A 7 -5.89 18.88 30.05
C SER A 7 -5.86 18.73 28.52
N GLY A 8 -5.45 17.55 28.04
CA GLY A 8 -5.52 17.19 26.61
C GLY A 8 -6.96 17.10 26.11
N THR A 9 -7.87 16.53 26.90
CA THR A 9 -9.30 16.45 26.59
C THR A 9 -9.90 17.84 26.46
N ALA A 10 -9.69 18.67 27.49
CA ALA A 10 -10.19 20.03 27.49
C ALA A 10 -9.64 20.80 26.30
N ALA A 11 -8.33 20.74 26.04
CA ALA A 11 -7.71 21.42 24.91
C ALA A 11 -8.29 20.96 23.57
N SER A 12 -8.41 19.65 23.36
CA SER A 12 -8.89 19.06 22.10
C SER A 12 -10.34 19.44 21.81
N VAL A 13 -11.23 19.28 22.80
CA VAL A 13 -12.67 19.59 22.65
C VAL A 13 -12.90 21.09 22.45
N ASN A 14 -12.20 21.94 23.20
CA ASN A 14 -12.27 23.39 23.04
C ASN A 14 -11.75 23.82 21.65
N ALA A 15 -10.68 23.20 21.16
CA ALA A 15 -10.10 23.48 19.85
C ALA A 15 -10.97 23.02 18.66
N GLY A 16 -12.00 22.21 18.90
CA GLY A 16 -12.90 21.75 17.83
C GLY A 16 -12.84 20.27 17.51
N CYS A 17 -11.93 19.53 18.13
CA CYS A 17 -11.84 18.08 17.92
C CYS A 17 -13.11 17.41 18.44
N ASN A 18 -13.77 16.66 17.57
CA ASN A 18 -15.07 16.05 17.81
C ASN A 18 -15.02 14.51 17.84
N LEU A 19 -13.94 13.90 17.38
CA LEU A 19 -13.73 12.45 17.38
C LEU A 19 -12.26 12.16 17.70
N GLU A 20 -12.01 11.17 18.57
CA GLU A 20 -10.68 10.68 18.87
C GLU A 20 -10.49 9.28 18.26
N LEU A 21 -9.38 9.09 17.55
CA LEU A 21 -8.94 7.77 17.09
C LEU A 21 -7.90 7.22 18.08
N SER A 22 -8.29 6.22 18.87
CA SER A 22 -7.43 5.68 19.95
C SER A 22 -7.32 4.16 19.87
N TYR A 23 -6.98 3.65 18.69
CA TYR A 23 -6.88 2.22 18.46
C TYR A 23 -5.91 1.55 19.45
N GLY A 24 -6.36 0.48 20.12
CA GLY A 24 -5.54 -0.27 21.07
C GLY A 24 -5.29 0.40 22.43
N MET A 25 -5.82 1.60 22.69
CA MET A 25 -5.60 2.32 23.95
C MET A 25 -6.71 2.01 24.97
N ARG A 26 -6.33 1.52 26.16
CA ARG A 26 -7.28 1.29 27.28
C ARG A 26 -7.72 2.57 27.98
N ASN A 27 -6.84 3.58 28.02
CA ASN A 27 -7.11 4.88 28.59
C ASN A 27 -6.66 5.96 27.61
N ASN A 28 -7.63 6.65 27.00
CA ASN A 28 -7.38 7.63 25.95
C ASN A 28 -7.90 9.03 26.35
N VAL A 29 -7.71 10.02 25.48
CA VAL A 29 -7.96 11.42 25.81
C VAL A 29 -9.45 11.65 26.06
N PHE A 30 -10.34 11.13 25.23
CA PHE A 30 -11.78 11.43 25.32
C PHE A 30 -12.49 10.63 26.42
N MET A 31 -11.88 9.58 26.98
CA MET A 31 -12.38 8.93 28.22
C MET A 31 -12.45 9.90 29.42
N HIS A 32 -11.73 11.03 29.39
CA HIS A 32 -11.74 12.03 30.46
C HIS A 32 -12.77 13.15 30.24
N ILE A 33 -13.62 13.07 29.21
CA ILE A 33 -14.71 14.04 28.98
C ILE A 33 -15.63 14.20 30.21
N PRO A 34 -16.06 13.13 30.91
CA PRO A 34 -16.88 13.26 32.12
C PRO A 34 -16.19 14.09 33.22
N GLN A 35 -14.89 13.87 33.42
CA GLN A 35 -14.11 14.65 34.38
C GLN A 35 -13.97 16.11 33.93
N ALA A 36 -13.70 16.35 32.65
CA ALA A 36 -13.60 17.70 32.10
C ALA A 36 -14.92 18.48 32.21
N LEU A 37 -16.07 17.82 32.08
CA LEU A 37 -17.39 18.40 32.37
C LEU A 37 -17.56 18.70 33.86
N ALA A 38 -17.25 17.75 34.73
CA ALA A 38 -17.38 17.90 36.18
C ALA A 38 -16.52 19.04 36.74
N MET A 39 -15.35 19.28 36.13
CA MET A 39 -14.45 20.37 36.48
C MET A 39 -14.74 21.69 35.74
N GLY A 40 -15.76 21.72 34.86
CA GLY A 40 -16.13 22.91 34.10
C GLY A 40 -15.13 23.32 33.02
N ASN A 41 -14.19 22.45 32.64
CA ASN A 41 -13.21 22.73 31.58
C ASN A 41 -13.84 22.75 30.18
N ILE A 42 -14.97 22.06 30.02
CA ILE A 42 -15.84 22.07 28.84
C ILE A 42 -17.30 22.12 29.31
N THR A 43 -18.20 22.61 28.45
CA THR A 43 -19.64 22.65 28.77
C THR A 43 -20.39 21.50 28.11
N LEU A 44 -21.53 21.11 28.69
CA LEU A 44 -22.41 20.11 28.07
C LEU A 44 -22.90 20.56 26.70
N GLN A 45 -23.16 21.87 26.52
CA GLN A 45 -23.54 22.41 25.23
C GLN A 45 -22.43 22.23 24.20
N MET A 46 -21.18 22.56 24.54
CA MET A 46 -20.03 22.36 23.67
C MET A 46 -19.86 20.87 23.30
N LEU A 47 -19.99 19.96 24.26
CA LEU A 47 -19.94 18.53 23.96
C LEU A 47 -21.04 18.12 22.96
N ARG A 48 -22.28 18.60 23.16
CA ARG A 48 -23.37 18.36 22.20
C ARG A 48 -23.06 18.95 20.83
N ASP A 49 -22.48 20.14 20.76
CA ASP A 49 -22.07 20.78 19.52
C ASP A 49 -20.98 19.95 18.79
N ARG A 50 -20.08 19.27 19.51
CA ARG A 50 -19.10 18.34 18.92
C ARG A 50 -19.73 17.05 18.42
N VAL A 51 -20.71 16.50 19.14
CA VAL A 51 -21.36 15.24 18.78
C VAL A 51 -22.31 15.38 17.59
N ARG A 52 -23.02 16.51 17.46
CA ARG A 52 -24.04 16.71 16.41
C ARG A 52 -23.51 16.45 14.99
N PRO A 53 -22.36 17.02 14.55
CA PRO A 53 -21.81 16.73 13.22
C PRO A 53 -21.57 15.25 12.94
N LEU A 54 -21.18 14.47 13.94
CA LEU A 54 -20.98 13.03 13.78
C LEU A 54 -22.31 12.33 13.45
N PHE A 55 -23.37 12.66 14.19
CA PHE A 55 -24.70 12.11 13.94
C PHE A 55 -25.31 12.62 12.64
N TYR A 56 -25.08 13.88 12.26
CA TYR A 56 -25.53 14.39 10.96
C TYR A 56 -24.88 13.64 9.80
N THR A 57 -23.60 13.30 9.90
CA THR A 57 -22.95 12.45 8.89
C THR A 57 -23.59 11.07 8.84
N ARG A 58 -23.83 10.42 9.98
CA ARG A 58 -24.51 9.11 10.06
C ARG A 58 -25.92 9.14 9.48
N MET A 59 -26.69 10.19 9.76
CA MET A 59 -28.01 10.43 9.17
C MET A 59 -27.93 10.63 7.65
N ARG A 60 -26.98 11.43 7.16
CA ARG A 60 -26.77 11.64 5.71
C ARG A 60 -26.36 10.37 4.96
N LEU A 61 -25.69 9.45 5.65
CA LEU A 61 -25.35 8.12 5.13
C LEU A 61 -26.53 7.14 5.19
N GLY A 62 -27.69 7.56 5.70
CA GLY A 62 -28.89 6.73 5.81
C GLY A 62 -28.78 5.64 6.86
N GLU A 63 -27.90 5.78 7.86
CA GLU A 63 -27.68 4.74 8.89
C GLU A 63 -28.93 4.47 9.75
N PHE A 64 -29.79 5.47 9.91
CA PHE A 64 -31.03 5.38 10.69
C PHE A 64 -32.30 5.22 9.84
N ASP A 65 -32.15 5.20 8.51
CA ASP A 65 -33.29 5.04 7.60
C ASP A 65 -33.65 3.56 7.45
N PRO A 66 -34.91 3.22 7.12
CA PRO A 66 -35.25 1.87 6.70
C PRO A 66 -34.32 1.41 5.55
N PRO A 67 -33.84 0.14 5.53
CA PRO A 67 -32.89 -0.31 4.51
C PRO A 67 -33.36 -0.05 3.06
N ALA A 68 -34.66 -0.12 2.80
CA ALA A 68 -35.24 0.16 1.48
C ALA A 68 -35.07 1.63 1.02
N MET A 69 -34.76 2.56 1.92
CA MET A 69 -34.51 3.97 1.62
C MET A 69 -33.02 4.31 1.48
N ASN A 70 -32.12 3.38 1.87
CA ASN A 70 -30.69 3.59 1.78
C ASN A 70 -30.15 2.97 0.48
N PRO A 71 -29.64 3.77 -0.48
CA PRO A 71 -29.18 3.26 -1.78
C PRO A 71 -27.97 2.33 -1.67
N TYR A 72 -27.27 2.32 -0.54
CA TYR A 72 -26.11 1.46 -0.31
C TYR A 72 -26.50 0.09 0.27
N SER A 73 -27.73 -0.08 0.77
CA SER A 73 -28.18 -1.33 1.40
C SER A 73 -28.37 -2.50 0.42
N THR A 74 -28.35 -2.24 -0.89
CA THR A 74 -28.46 -3.28 -1.92
C THR A 74 -27.09 -3.76 -2.43
N LEU A 75 -25.99 -3.15 -1.97
CA LEU A 75 -24.64 -3.59 -2.34
C LEU A 75 -24.31 -4.90 -1.62
N ASP A 76 -23.80 -5.88 -2.35
CA ASP A 76 -23.37 -7.17 -1.82
C ASP A 76 -21.91 -7.48 -2.22
N LEU A 77 -21.43 -8.66 -1.85
CA LEU A 77 -20.04 -9.05 -2.12
C LEU A 77 -19.74 -9.24 -3.62
N SER A 78 -20.74 -9.36 -4.51
CA SER A 78 -20.52 -9.51 -5.94
C SER A 78 -19.86 -8.29 -6.59
N VAL A 79 -20.03 -7.10 -6.01
CA VAL A 79 -19.36 -5.90 -6.50
C VAL A 79 -17.90 -5.81 -6.00
N VAL A 80 -17.54 -6.50 -4.92
CA VAL A 80 -16.18 -6.46 -4.38
C VAL A 80 -15.23 -7.18 -5.33
N GLN A 81 -14.18 -6.49 -5.77
CA GLN A 81 -13.24 -7.00 -6.76
C GLN A 81 -13.90 -7.51 -8.06
N SER A 82 -15.03 -6.94 -8.49
CA SER A 82 -15.68 -7.30 -9.76
C SER A 82 -14.74 -7.11 -10.98
N PRO A 83 -15.03 -7.71 -12.15
CA PRO A 83 -14.24 -7.49 -13.36
C PRO A 83 -14.01 -6.02 -13.69
N GLU A 84 -15.02 -5.18 -13.48
CA GLU A 84 -14.99 -3.74 -13.73
C GLU A 84 -14.01 -3.04 -12.76
N HIS A 85 -14.09 -3.34 -11.46
CA HIS A 85 -13.16 -2.79 -10.47
C HIS A 85 -11.72 -3.23 -10.72
N ARG A 86 -11.50 -4.50 -11.09
CA ARG A 86 -10.15 -5.00 -11.43
C ARG A 86 -9.62 -4.34 -12.70
N ASN A 87 -10.46 -4.13 -13.71
CA ASN A 87 -10.06 -3.46 -14.94
C ASN A 87 -9.71 -1.98 -14.70
N LEU A 88 -10.50 -1.27 -13.88
CA LEU A 88 -10.19 0.10 -13.48
C LEU A 88 -8.87 0.20 -12.70
N SER A 89 -8.62 -0.74 -11.79
CA SER A 89 -7.36 -0.84 -11.06
C SER A 89 -6.16 -1.05 -12.01
N LEU A 90 -6.31 -1.96 -12.99
CA LEU A 90 -5.30 -2.19 -14.02
C LEU A 90 -5.05 -0.93 -14.87
N GLU A 91 -6.11 -0.25 -15.29
CA GLU A 91 -6.02 0.98 -16.08
C GLU A 91 -5.27 2.07 -15.31
N ALA A 92 -5.60 2.27 -14.03
CA ALA A 92 -4.92 3.22 -13.16
C ALA A 92 -3.44 2.88 -13.00
N ALA A 93 -3.11 1.60 -12.77
CA ALA A 93 -1.73 1.14 -12.65
C ALA A 93 -0.92 1.38 -13.94
N VAL A 94 -1.46 1.01 -15.11
CA VAL A 94 -0.81 1.22 -16.41
C VAL A 94 -0.53 2.70 -16.67
N LYS A 95 -1.46 3.58 -16.31
CA LYS A 95 -1.32 5.05 -16.47
C LYS A 95 -0.39 5.70 -15.44
N SER A 96 -0.07 5.02 -14.34
CA SER A 96 0.79 5.55 -13.27
C SER A 96 2.29 5.36 -13.50
N PHE A 97 2.68 4.46 -14.43
CA PHE A 97 4.10 4.19 -14.69
C PHE A 97 4.78 5.40 -15.36
N VAL A 98 6.00 5.70 -14.89
CA VAL A 98 6.84 6.76 -15.46
C VAL A 98 8.08 6.12 -16.10
N LEU A 99 8.19 6.23 -17.43
CA LEU A 99 9.37 5.78 -18.16
C LEU A 99 10.49 6.82 -18.04
N LEU A 100 11.45 6.58 -17.15
CA LEU A 100 12.55 7.52 -16.90
C LEU A 100 13.67 7.44 -17.95
N LYS A 101 13.88 6.27 -18.56
CA LYS A 101 14.98 6.03 -19.49
C LYS A 101 14.62 4.93 -20.49
N ASN A 102 14.88 5.19 -21.77
CA ASN A 102 14.76 4.21 -22.84
C ASN A 102 15.91 4.42 -23.84
N ILE A 103 16.89 3.53 -23.83
CA ILE A 103 18.05 3.62 -24.73
C ILE A 103 17.77 2.75 -25.95
N GLN A 104 18.14 3.20 -27.15
CA GLN A 104 18.10 2.39 -28.38
C GLN A 104 16.73 1.76 -28.69
N GLY A 105 15.64 2.30 -28.14
CA GLY A 105 14.31 1.74 -28.32
C GLY A 105 14.13 0.34 -27.72
N THR A 106 14.87 0.00 -26.64
CA THR A 106 14.73 -1.29 -25.94
C THR A 106 13.28 -1.59 -25.56
N LEU A 107 12.54 -0.56 -25.12
CA LEU A 107 11.10 -0.66 -24.87
C LEU A 107 10.30 0.05 -25.99
N PRO A 108 9.12 -0.51 -26.39
CA PRO A 108 8.51 -1.73 -25.87
C PRO A 108 9.15 -3.01 -26.44
N LEU A 109 9.21 -4.06 -25.60
CA LEU A 109 9.49 -5.40 -26.08
C LEU A 109 8.39 -5.84 -27.05
N GLN A 110 8.77 -6.38 -28.20
CA GLN A 110 7.82 -6.76 -29.23
C GLN A 110 7.14 -8.07 -28.84
N ALA A 111 5.81 -8.03 -28.67
CA ALA A 111 5.03 -9.18 -28.21
C ALA A 111 5.21 -10.44 -29.07
N ARG A 112 5.42 -10.26 -30.38
CA ARG A 112 5.69 -11.36 -31.33
C ARG A 112 7.00 -12.11 -31.05
N ASP A 113 7.99 -11.45 -30.44
CA ASP A 113 9.32 -12.02 -30.24
C ASP A 113 9.44 -12.67 -28.85
N LEU A 114 8.59 -12.26 -27.89
CA LEU A 114 8.61 -12.75 -26.50
C LEU A 114 8.53 -14.28 -26.35
N PRO A 115 7.68 -15.03 -27.09
CA PRO A 115 7.62 -16.49 -26.94
C PRO A 115 8.94 -17.21 -27.29
N SER A 116 9.78 -16.57 -28.10
CA SER A 116 11.11 -17.10 -28.49
C SER A 116 12.26 -16.58 -27.63
N GLN A 117 12.01 -15.60 -26.77
CA GLN A 117 13.03 -15.02 -25.90
C GLN A 117 13.09 -15.74 -24.56
N ARG A 118 14.29 -15.81 -23.99
CA ARG A 118 14.53 -16.21 -22.61
C ARG A 118 14.50 -14.96 -21.75
N VAL A 119 13.45 -14.81 -20.96
CA VAL A 119 13.29 -13.65 -20.07
C VAL A 119 13.74 -14.05 -18.68
N ALA A 120 14.64 -13.27 -18.06
CA ALA A 120 14.92 -13.37 -16.64
C ALA A 120 14.20 -12.25 -15.89
N VAL A 121 13.62 -12.56 -14.73
CA VAL A 121 13.07 -11.57 -13.81
C VAL A 121 13.71 -11.72 -12.44
N VAL A 122 14.37 -10.67 -11.95
CA VAL A 122 15.18 -10.73 -10.72
C VAL A 122 14.90 -9.59 -9.76
N GLY A 123 15.20 -9.77 -8.48
CA GLY A 123 15.05 -8.76 -7.44
C GLY A 123 13.92 -9.03 -6.45
N PRO A 124 13.90 -8.33 -5.29
CA PRO A 124 12.96 -8.61 -4.20
C PRO A 124 11.49 -8.33 -4.56
N PHE A 125 11.21 -7.59 -5.63
CA PHE A 125 9.86 -7.33 -6.13
C PHE A 125 9.46 -8.25 -7.29
N ALA A 126 10.37 -9.08 -7.81
CA ALA A 126 10.13 -9.88 -9.01
C ALA A 126 8.99 -10.90 -8.84
N ASP A 127 8.89 -11.51 -7.64
CA ASP A 127 7.81 -12.44 -7.34
C ASP A 127 7.39 -12.42 -5.86
N ASN A 128 7.07 -11.23 -5.35
CA ASN A 128 6.63 -11.07 -3.97
C ASN A 128 5.28 -10.34 -3.90
N PRO A 129 4.17 -11.04 -3.63
CA PRO A 129 2.85 -10.42 -3.62
C PRO A 129 2.65 -9.42 -2.47
N LYS A 130 3.46 -9.49 -1.40
CA LYS A 130 3.30 -8.65 -0.21
C LYS A 130 3.80 -7.22 -0.40
N VAL A 131 4.62 -6.97 -1.42
CA VAL A 131 5.30 -5.66 -1.61
C VAL A 131 4.69 -4.84 -2.73
N LEU A 132 3.62 -5.31 -3.37
CA LEU A 132 3.00 -4.66 -4.54
C LEU A 132 2.05 -3.51 -4.18
N PHE A 133 1.51 -3.50 -2.97
CA PHE A 133 0.35 -2.67 -2.63
C PHE A 133 0.66 -1.48 -1.73
N GLY A 134 1.91 -1.34 -1.26
CA GLY A 134 2.31 -0.26 -0.35
C GLY A 134 1.70 -0.40 1.05
N ASP A 135 1.43 0.75 1.68
CA ASP A 135 0.85 0.88 3.02
C ASP A 135 -0.66 1.18 2.94
N TYR A 136 -1.41 0.97 4.02
CA TYR A 136 -2.88 1.11 4.06
C TYR A 136 -3.58 0.36 2.92
N ALA A 137 -2.98 -0.75 2.50
CA ALA A 137 -3.37 -1.52 1.34
C ALA A 137 -4.63 -2.37 1.59
N PRO A 138 -5.43 -2.65 0.54
CA PRO A 138 -6.49 -3.64 0.64
C PRO A 138 -5.92 -5.05 0.85
N VAL A 139 -6.80 -5.99 1.21
CA VAL A 139 -6.51 -7.42 1.18
C VAL A 139 -7.13 -8.02 -0.09
N PRO A 140 -6.41 -8.03 -1.23
CA PRO A 140 -6.92 -8.59 -2.47
C PRO A 140 -7.01 -10.11 -2.38
N GLU A 141 -7.92 -10.69 -3.16
CA GLU A 141 -7.97 -12.14 -3.29
C GLU A 141 -6.71 -12.64 -3.99
N PRO A 142 -6.02 -13.68 -3.47
CA PRO A 142 -4.75 -14.15 -4.02
C PRO A 142 -4.77 -14.44 -5.53
N GLN A 143 -5.89 -14.93 -6.04
CA GLN A 143 -6.07 -15.22 -7.46
C GLN A 143 -5.93 -14.00 -8.38
N TYR A 144 -6.20 -12.79 -7.88
CA TYR A 144 -6.11 -11.54 -8.62
C TYR A 144 -4.78 -10.79 -8.44
N ILE A 145 -3.84 -11.35 -7.68
CA ILE A 145 -2.53 -10.72 -7.46
C ILE A 145 -1.54 -11.13 -8.57
N TYR A 146 -1.10 -10.18 -9.38
CA TYR A 146 -0.10 -10.40 -10.43
C TYR A 146 1.24 -9.78 -10.03
N THR A 147 2.22 -10.62 -9.67
CA THR A 147 3.62 -10.21 -9.55
C THR A 147 4.23 -9.97 -10.94
N PRO A 148 5.38 -9.26 -11.04
CA PRO A 148 6.10 -9.15 -12.30
C PRO A 148 6.37 -10.50 -12.97
N ARG A 149 6.82 -11.52 -12.23
CA ARG A 149 7.01 -12.88 -12.75
C ARG A 149 5.70 -13.46 -13.29
N ARG A 150 4.64 -13.46 -12.49
CA ARG A 150 3.34 -14.00 -12.91
C ARG A 150 2.79 -13.28 -14.14
N GLY A 151 2.94 -11.96 -14.22
CA GLY A 151 2.55 -11.16 -15.38
C GLY A 151 3.30 -11.54 -16.64
N LEU A 152 4.63 -11.68 -16.55
CA LEU A 152 5.47 -12.12 -17.68
C LEU A 152 5.11 -13.54 -18.13
N GLU A 153 4.84 -14.46 -17.22
CA GLU A 153 4.44 -15.84 -17.55
C GLU A 153 3.13 -15.91 -18.35
N THR A 154 2.22 -14.94 -18.17
CA THR A 154 0.98 -14.88 -18.98
C THR A 154 1.23 -14.57 -20.46
N LEU A 155 2.43 -14.11 -20.82
CA LEU A 155 2.81 -13.80 -22.20
C LEU A 155 3.35 -15.03 -22.96
N GLY A 156 3.36 -16.21 -22.33
CA GLY A 156 3.81 -17.45 -22.96
C GLY A 156 5.33 -17.54 -23.15
N THR A 157 6.10 -16.69 -22.47
CA THR A 157 7.57 -16.72 -22.45
C THR A 157 8.08 -17.67 -21.36
N ASN A 158 9.25 -18.27 -21.59
CA ASN A 158 9.98 -18.97 -20.53
C ASN A 158 10.65 -17.93 -19.63
N VAL A 159 10.26 -17.90 -18.34
CA VAL A 159 10.73 -16.90 -17.37
C VAL A 159 11.65 -17.57 -16.35
N SER A 160 12.94 -17.26 -16.37
CA SER A 160 13.84 -17.58 -15.26
C SER A 160 13.66 -16.55 -14.14
N PHE A 161 13.82 -16.98 -12.89
CA PHE A 161 13.58 -16.12 -11.74
C PHE A 161 14.66 -16.29 -10.67
N ALA A 162 15.05 -15.17 -10.06
CA ALA A 162 15.79 -15.14 -8.81
C ALA A 162 15.44 -13.90 -8.00
N ALA A 163 14.97 -14.07 -6.76
CA ALA A 163 14.75 -12.93 -5.88
C ALA A 163 16.06 -12.18 -5.60
N GLY A 164 17.17 -12.92 -5.41
CA GLY A 164 18.47 -12.39 -4.98
C GLY A 164 18.47 -11.91 -3.51
N CYS A 165 17.44 -11.15 -3.14
CA CYS A 165 17.12 -10.70 -1.80
C CYS A 165 15.67 -11.10 -1.44
N SER A 166 15.44 -11.58 -0.23
CA SER A 166 14.10 -12.01 0.21
C SER A 166 13.13 -10.85 0.52
N LYS A 167 13.67 -9.65 0.77
CA LYS A 167 12.91 -8.43 1.08
C LYS A 167 13.57 -7.21 0.44
N PRO A 168 12.81 -6.14 0.17
CA PRO A 168 13.34 -4.88 -0.34
C PRO A 168 14.50 -4.30 0.49
N ARG A 169 14.50 -4.42 1.82
CA ARG A 169 15.66 -3.96 2.61
C ARG A 169 16.98 -4.65 2.25
N CYS A 170 16.92 -5.82 1.62
CA CYS A 170 18.04 -6.50 0.95
C CYS A 170 19.31 -6.60 1.80
N GLN A 171 19.16 -7.06 3.05
CA GLN A 171 20.26 -7.21 4.01
C GLN A 171 21.12 -8.46 3.76
N ARG A 172 20.59 -9.44 3.03
CA ARG A 172 21.28 -10.65 2.62
C ARG A 172 21.02 -10.86 1.14
N TYR A 173 22.09 -11.03 0.38
CA TYR A 173 22.07 -11.11 -1.06
C TYR A 173 22.73 -12.41 -1.54
N SER A 174 22.07 -13.11 -2.47
CA SER A 174 22.59 -14.30 -3.15
C SER A 174 23.01 -13.96 -4.58
N ARG A 175 24.29 -13.64 -4.76
CA ARG A 175 24.88 -13.36 -6.09
C ARG A 175 24.75 -14.53 -7.05
N ALA A 176 25.02 -15.75 -6.56
CA ALA A 176 25.01 -16.95 -7.37
C ALA A 176 23.63 -17.23 -8.00
N GLU A 177 22.54 -16.98 -7.26
CA GLU A 177 21.18 -17.14 -7.79
C GLU A 177 20.88 -16.16 -8.92
N VAL A 178 21.26 -14.88 -8.75
CA VAL A 178 21.02 -13.83 -9.76
C VAL A 178 21.81 -14.11 -11.02
N VAL A 179 23.12 -14.35 -10.91
CA VAL A 179 23.99 -14.65 -12.07
C VAL A 179 23.49 -15.90 -12.81
N LYS A 180 23.05 -16.94 -12.08
CA LYS A 180 22.48 -18.14 -12.69
C LYS A 180 21.17 -17.85 -13.45
N ALA A 181 20.29 -17.01 -12.90
CA ALA A 181 19.02 -16.70 -13.54
C ALA A 181 19.19 -15.86 -14.82
N VAL A 182 20.14 -14.93 -14.83
CA VAL A 182 20.36 -14.01 -15.97
C VAL A 182 21.31 -14.58 -17.05
N GLY A 183 22.16 -15.56 -16.72
CA GLY A 183 23.26 -15.98 -17.60
C GLY A 183 22.89 -16.54 -18.98
N MET A 184 21.62 -16.86 -19.21
CA MET A 184 21.09 -17.29 -20.52
C MET A 184 19.91 -16.43 -20.96
N ALA A 185 19.69 -15.27 -20.37
CA ALA A 185 18.57 -14.41 -20.69
C ALA A 185 18.88 -13.54 -21.91
N ASP A 186 17.91 -13.42 -22.82
CA ASP A 186 17.95 -12.44 -23.90
C ASP A 186 17.44 -11.08 -23.41
N VAL A 187 16.57 -11.09 -22.38
CA VAL A 187 16.06 -9.91 -21.69
C VAL A 187 16.06 -10.14 -20.18
N VAL A 188 16.58 -9.15 -19.43
CA VAL A 188 16.56 -9.15 -17.97
C VAL A 188 15.66 -8.03 -17.46
N VAL A 189 14.65 -8.40 -16.66
CA VAL A 189 13.76 -7.49 -15.94
C VAL A 189 14.19 -7.45 -14.47
N VAL A 190 14.67 -6.29 -14.01
CA VAL A 190 15.20 -6.12 -12.65
C VAL A 190 14.21 -5.32 -11.80
N CYS A 191 13.62 -5.93 -10.78
CA CYS A 191 12.55 -5.39 -9.95
C CYS A 191 13.07 -4.99 -8.55
N LEU A 192 13.38 -3.69 -8.41
CA LEU A 192 14.02 -3.07 -7.24
C LEU A 192 13.14 -1.97 -6.64
N GLY A 193 13.44 -1.54 -5.42
CA GLY A 193 12.69 -0.47 -4.75
C GLY A 193 12.82 -0.49 -3.23
N THR A 194 12.02 0.32 -2.56
CA THR A 194 12.05 0.55 -1.11
C THR A 194 11.11 -0.39 -0.34
N GLY A 195 9.81 -0.36 -0.63
CA GLY A 195 8.81 -1.19 0.06
C GLY A 195 8.60 -0.84 1.55
N VAL A 196 7.55 -1.41 2.14
CA VAL A 196 7.11 -1.08 3.52
C VAL A 196 8.11 -1.48 4.62
N ASP A 197 9.00 -2.45 4.34
CA ASP A 197 10.08 -2.82 5.24
C ASP A 197 11.26 -1.83 5.24
N VAL A 198 11.22 -0.81 4.37
CA VAL A 198 12.15 0.32 4.35
C VAL A 198 11.45 1.62 4.76
N GLU A 199 10.25 1.90 4.23
CA GLU A 199 9.50 3.14 4.49
C GLU A 199 7.99 2.88 4.73
N THR A 200 7.44 3.35 5.86
CA THR A 200 6.03 3.17 6.26
C THR A 200 5.68 4.18 7.35
N GLU A 201 4.42 4.22 7.81
CA GLU A 201 4.00 5.03 8.94
C GLU A 201 4.96 4.89 10.14
N SER A 202 5.33 6.03 10.73
CA SER A 202 6.30 6.11 11.85
C SER A 202 7.71 5.61 11.53
N LYS A 203 8.06 5.47 10.25
CA LYS A 203 9.37 4.96 9.82
C LYS A 203 9.87 5.66 8.56
N ASP A 204 10.52 6.80 8.78
CA ASP A 204 11.22 7.54 7.74
C ASP A 204 12.49 6.83 7.28
N ARG A 205 12.86 7.02 6.01
CA ARG A 205 14.16 6.61 5.49
C ARG A 205 15.26 7.54 5.99
N ARG A 206 16.48 6.99 6.07
CA ARG A 206 17.68 7.77 6.43
C ARG A 206 18.29 8.49 5.23
N ASP A 207 18.05 7.98 4.04
CA ASP A 207 18.56 8.48 2.76
C ASP A 207 17.68 8.00 1.60
N LEU A 208 17.99 8.48 0.39
CA LEU A 208 17.22 8.20 -0.83
C LEU A 208 17.79 7.06 -1.69
N SER A 209 18.87 6.41 -1.27
CA SER A 209 19.57 5.39 -2.06
C SER A 209 18.79 4.07 -2.16
N LEU A 210 19.22 3.19 -3.08
CA LEU A 210 18.70 1.83 -3.16
C LEU A 210 19.04 1.07 -1.86
N PRO A 211 18.09 0.37 -1.22
CA PRO A 211 18.34 -0.26 0.07
C PRO A 211 19.32 -1.45 -0.02
N GLY A 212 20.23 -1.54 0.95
CA GLY A 212 21.09 -2.70 1.14
C GLY A 212 21.89 -3.05 -0.11
N HIS A 213 21.89 -4.34 -0.47
CA HIS A 213 22.65 -4.86 -1.63
C HIS A 213 21.91 -4.74 -2.97
N GLN A 214 20.84 -3.94 -3.09
CA GLN A 214 20.10 -3.85 -4.35
C GLN A 214 20.92 -3.24 -5.50
N LEU A 215 21.87 -2.34 -5.21
CA LEU A 215 22.78 -1.81 -6.22
C LEU A 215 23.75 -2.88 -6.74
N GLU A 216 24.31 -3.71 -5.85
CA GLU A 216 25.15 -4.84 -6.21
C GLU A 216 24.37 -5.86 -7.06
N LEU A 217 23.12 -6.16 -6.66
CA LEU A 217 22.22 -7.00 -7.43
C LEU A 217 22.01 -6.47 -8.84
N LEU A 218 21.76 -5.16 -9.00
CA LEU A 218 21.60 -4.53 -10.31
C LEU A 218 22.87 -4.70 -11.15
N GLN A 219 24.04 -4.47 -10.57
CA GLN A 219 25.34 -4.57 -11.27
C GLN A 219 25.64 -6.01 -11.72
N ASP A 220 25.27 -7.02 -10.94
CA ASP A 220 25.45 -8.42 -11.31
C ASP A 220 24.39 -8.92 -12.30
N ALA A 221 23.21 -8.30 -12.36
CA ALA A 221 22.15 -8.66 -13.29
C ALA A 221 22.37 -8.16 -14.73
N VAL A 222 23.29 -7.20 -14.93
CA VAL A 222 23.55 -6.54 -16.23
C VAL A 222 24.96 -6.81 -16.78
N GLN A 223 25.70 -7.74 -16.17
CA GLN A 223 27.02 -8.18 -16.62
C GLN A 223 26.96 -9.19 -17.77
#